data_AF-A0AAE3VDE4-F1
#
_entry.id   AF-A0AAE3VDE4-F1
#
_cell.length_a   1.000
_cell.length_b   1.000
_cell.length_c   1.000
_cell.angle_alpha   90.00
_cell.angle_beta   90.00
_cell.angle_gamma   90.00
#
_symmetry.space_group_name_H-M   'P 1'
#
loop_
_entity.id
_entity.type
_entity.pdbx_description
1 polymer ?
#
loop_
_entity_poly.entity_id
_entity_poly.type
_entity_poly.pdbx_seq_one_letter_code
_entity_poly.pdbx_strand_id
1 'polypeptide(L)'
;MYLTKLMLNARDCTHFQIRDAYAVHKLVYSLFPVIHDTNRQRILYADKGTDQGYRFLLIQSQAQPHAPVSLAMTTLCIGDSFWASDRYYFEAVLNPVKRNPATGKRQPVKGLFPVMKWLVENSLEWGFSADEQTLQAFIQNTLTFEKGGKEYCFNRVLFRGSLTVTERAPFRSAVEKGLGHGKAFGFGLLQLSPIV
;
A
#
# COMPACT_ATOMS: atom_id res chain seq x y z
N MET A 1 7.71 9.18 10.36
CA MET A 1 7.11 8.02 9.66
C MET A 1 8.01 6.81 9.85
N TYR A 2 7.44 5.65 10.14
CA TYR A 2 8.15 4.39 10.32
C TYR A 2 7.85 3.42 9.18
N LEU A 3 8.85 2.65 8.76
CA LEU A 3 8.70 1.51 7.86
C LEU A 3 9.12 0.25 8.61
N THR A 4 8.24 -0.74 8.61
CA THR A 4 8.42 -1.99 9.34
C THR A 4 8.37 -3.15 8.36
N LYS A 5 9.39 -4.00 8.38
CA LYS A 5 9.39 -5.31 7.73
C LYS A 5 8.96 -6.35 8.75
N LEU A 6 7.85 -7.03 8.47
CA LEU A 6 7.33 -8.14 9.27
C LEU A 6 7.47 -9.44 8.47
N MET A 7 8.01 -10.47 9.12
CA MET A 7 8.20 -11.80 8.57
C MET A 7 7.34 -12.79 9.36
N LEU A 8 6.49 -13.54 8.65
CA LEU A 8 5.63 -14.56 9.24
C LEU A 8 6.06 -15.92 8.74
N ASN A 9 6.50 -16.80 9.64
CA ASN A 9 6.72 -18.21 9.30
C ASN A 9 5.37 -18.97 9.27
N ALA A 10 5.41 -20.27 8.97
CA ALA A 10 4.21 -21.11 8.95
C ALA A 10 3.46 -21.14 10.29
N ARG A 11 4.17 -21.19 11.42
CA ARG A 11 3.58 -21.19 12.77
C ARG A 11 2.85 -19.88 13.06
N ASP A 12 3.43 -18.75 12.67
CA ASP A 12 2.80 -17.43 12.80
C ASP A 12 1.53 -17.35 11.96
N CYS A 13 1.59 -17.81 10.71
CA CYS A 13 0.44 -17.84 9.81
C CYS A 13 -0.71 -18.69 10.38
N THR A 14 -0.40 -19.84 10.97
CA THR A 14 -1.39 -20.68 11.66
C THR A 14 -1.95 -19.99 12.91
N HIS A 15 -1.08 -19.45 13.77
CA HIS A 15 -1.46 -18.81 15.03
C HIS A 15 -2.39 -17.61 14.80
N PHE A 16 -2.04 -16.73 13.85
CA PHE A 16 -2.83 -15.55 13.49
C PHE A 16 -3.92 -15.83 12.44
N GLN A 17 -4.10 -17.10 12.04
CA GLN A 17 -5.10 -17.53 11.06
C GLN A 17 -5.05 -16.73 9.75
N ILE A 18 -3.86 -16.52 9.20
CA ILE A 18 -3.63 -15.73 7.99
C ILE A 18 -4.11 -16.52 6.76
N ARG A 19 -5.43 -16.43 6.49
CA ARG A 19 -6.12 -17.14 5.41
C ARG A 19 -6.53 -16.23 4.24
N ASP A 20 -6.73 -14.94 4.52
CA ASP A 20 -7.20 -13.96 3.55
C ASP A 20 -6.62 -12.56 3.87
N ALA A 21 -6.94 -11.58 3.02
CA ALA A 21 -6.50 -10.20 3.22
C ALA A 21 -7.09 -9.53 4.47
N TYR A 22 -8.25 -10.00 4.95
CA TYR A 22 -8.87 -9.47 6.16
C TYR A 22 -8.14 -9.95 7.42
N ALA A 23 -7.66 -11.20 7.44
CA ALA A 23 -6.80 -11.72 8.49
C ALA A 23 -5.47 -10.96 8.57
N VAL A 24 -4.85 -10.66 7.42
CA VAL A 24 -3.66 -9.79 7.35
C VAL A 24 -3.97 -8.39 7.90
N HIS A 25 -5.10 -7.79 7.49
CA HIS A 25 -5.55 -6.50 8.00
C HIS A 25 -5.67 -6.51 9.54
N LYS A 26 -6.34 -7.52 10.10
CA LYS A 26 -6.50 -7.67 11.56
C LYS A 26 -5.15 -7.78 12.27
N LEU A 27 -4.24 -8.62 11.75
CA LEU A 27 -2.89 -8.76 12.31
C LEU A 27 -2.16 -7.41 12.30
N VAL A 28 -2.08 -6.74 11.14
CA VAL A 28 -1.38 -5.45 11.01
C VAL A 28 -1.94 -4.43 11.99
N TYR A 29 -3.27 -4.31 12.10
CA TYR A 29 -3.89 -3.35 13.01
C TYR A 29 -3.71 -3.71 14.49
N SER A 30 -3.60 -5.00 14.85
CA SER A 30 -3.33 -5.40 16.24
C SER A 30 -1.95 -4.96 16.74
N LEU A 31 -1.00 -4.67 15.85
CA LEU A 31 0.31 -4.14 16.20
C LEU A 31 0.25 -2.67 16.66
N PHE A 32 -0.88 -1.99 16.48
CA PHE A 32 -1.04 -0.57 16.79
C PHE A 32 -2.30 -0.34 17.65
N PRO A 33 -2.32 -0.83 18.91
CA PRO A 33 -3.42 -0.59 19.83
C PRO A 33 -3.71 0.91 19.96
N VAL A 34 -5.00 1.25 19.97
CA VAL A 34 -5.46 2.63 20.14
C VAL A 34 -5.25 3.02 21.60
N ILE A 35 -4.24 3.85 21.87
CA ILE A 35 -3.93 4.30 23.24
C ILE A 35 -4.91 5.42 23.65
N HIS A 36 -5.42 6.23 22.71
CA HIS A 36 -6.46 7.26 22.93
C HIS A 36 -7.33 7.49 21.68
N ASP A 37 -8.60 7.89 21.89
CA ASP A 37 -9.65 8.02 20.86
C ASP A 37 -9.42 9.19 19.86
N THR A 38 -8.37 9.99 20.05
CA THR A 38 -8.17 11.26 19.35
C THR A 38 -7.29 11.20 18.11
N ASN A 39 -6.70 10.05 17.73
CA ASN A 39 -5.99 9.98 16.45
C ASN A 39 -5.86 8.55 15.90
N ARG A 40 -6.87 8.07 15.16
CA ARG A 40 -6.75 6.85 14.33
C ARG A 40 -5.71 7.11 13.23
N GLN A 41 -4.47 6.71 13.48
CA GLN A 41 -3.41 6.81 12.47
C GLN A 41 -3.73 5.99 11.21
N ARG A 42 -3.28 6.46 10.05
CA ARG A 42 -3.32 5.69 8.82
C ARG A 42 -2.18 4.66 8.87
N ILE A 43 -2.53 3.39 8.79
CA ILE A 43 -1.58 2.29 8.56
C ILE A 43 -1.74 1.85 7.12
N LEU A 44 -0.63 1.78 6.39
CA LEU A 44 -0.56 1.22 5.05
C LEU A 44 0.34 0.01 5.09
N TYR A 45 0.04 -0.99 4.28
CA TYR A 45 0.90 -2.15 4.17
C TYR A 45 0.89 -2.72 2.75
N ALA A 46 1.95 -3.42 2.39
CA ALA A 46 2.04 -4.24 1.20
C ALA A 46 2.38 -5.67 1.60
N ASP A 47 1.56 -6.61 1.12
CA ASP A 47 1.79 -8.04 1.25
C ASP A 47 2.59 -8.53 0.05
N LYS A 48 3.84 -8.92 0.31
CA LYS A 48 4.80 -9.36 -0.70
C LYS A 48 4.67 -10.86 -0.98
N GLY A 49 3.71 -11.54 -0.34
CA GLY A 49 3.52 -12.98 -0.47
C GLY A 49 4.57 -13.78 0.29
N THR A 50 4.58 -15.08 0.03
CA THR A 50 5.50 -16.04 0.64
C THR A 50 6.72 -16.24 -0.24
N ASP A 51 7.91 -16.08 0.34
CA ASP A 51 9.18 -16.42 -0.28
C ASP A 51 10.07 -17.12 0.77
N GLN A 52 10.79 -18.16 0.34
CA GLN A 52 11.68 -18.97 1.20
C GLN A 52 11.07 -19.40 2.55
N GLY A 53 9.77 -19.72 2.59
CA GLY A 53 9.06 -20.17 3.80
C GLY A 53 8.57 -19.06 4.73
N TYR A 54 8.77 -17.79 4.37
CA TYR A 54 8.28 -16.63 5.11
C TYR A 54 7.34 -15.79 4.27
N ARG A 55 6.21 -15.38 4.85
CA ARG A 55 5.36 -14.33 4.26
C ARG A 55 5.87 -12.96 4.71
N PHE A 56 6.07 -12.07 3.75
CA PHE A 56 6.65 -10.75 3.99
C PHE A 56 5.60 -9.65 3.91
N LEU A 57 5.58 -8.80 4.93
CA LEU A 57 4.75 -7.59 4.99
C LEU A 57 5.66 -6.37 5.15
N LEU A 58 5.44 -5.35 4.32
CA LEU A 58 5.96 -4.01 4.54
C LEU A 58 4.83 -3.16 5.13
N ILE A 59 5.08 -2.49 6.24
CA ILE A 59 4.08 -1.72 6.99
C ILE A 59 4.61 -0.31 7.19
N GLN A 60 3.83 0.69 6.76
CA GLN A 60 4.09 2.10 7.02
C GLN A 60 3.11 2.63 8.07
N SER A 61 3.65 3.32 9.08
CA SER A 61 2.88 3.85 10.20
C SER A 61 3.49 5.17 10.72
N GLN A 62 2.70 5.91 11.50
CA GLN A 62 3.17 7.15 12.15
C GLN A 62 3.77 6.87 13.54
N ALA A 63 3.29 5.84 14.23
CA ALA A 63 3.90 5.32 15.45
C ALA A 63 4.69 4.03 15.19
N GLN A 64 5.58 3.69 16.11
CA GLN A 64 6.22 2.37 16.11
C GLN A 64 5.17 1.28 16.41
N PRO A 65 5.30 0.09 15.82
CA PRO A 65 4.46 -1.05 16.18
C PRO A 65 4.79 -1.52 17.61
N HIS A 66 3.77 -1.94 18.34
CA HIS A 66 3.95 -2.71 19.57
C HIS A 66 4.20 -4.16 19.16
N ALA A 67 5.48 -4.52 19.08
CA ALA A 67 5.89 -5.87 18.72
C ALA A 67 5.47 -6.87 19.80
N PRO A 68 4.65 -7.90 19.50
CA PRO A 68 4.64 -9.09 20.34
C PRO A 68 6.03 -9.74 20.27
N VAL A 69 6.55 -10.19 21.41
CA VAL A 69 7.91 -10.79 21.53
C VAL A 69 8.15 -11.93 20.52
N SER A 70 7.10 -12.58 20.02
CA SER A 70 7.17 -13.73 19.11
C SER A 70 7.32 -13.39 17.62
N LEU A 71 7.04 -12.17 17.17
CA LEU A 71 7.05 -11.84 15.73
C LEU A 71 8.41 -11.33 15.26
N ALA A 72 8.92 -11.92 14.17
CA ALA A 72 10.14 -11.48 13.53
C ALA A 72 9.90 -10.17 12.76
N MET A 73 10.37 -9.06 13.32
CA MET A 73 10.07 -7.73 12.80
C MET A 73 11.27 -6.77 12.93
N THR A 74 11.46 -5.92 11.93
CA THR A 74 12.47 -4.85 11.94
C THR A 74 11.81 -3.54 11.55
N THR A 75 12.01 -2.49 12.35
CA THR A 75 11.44 -1.16 12.13
C THR A 75 12.54 -0.13 11.94
N LEU A 76 12.38 0.72 10.91
CA LEU A 76 13.23 1.88 10.67
C LEU A 76 12.41 3.17 10.73
N CYS A 77 13.01 4.23 11.24
CA CYS A 77 12.49 5.58 11.09
C CYS A 77 13.02 6.17 9.78
N ILE A 78 12.14 6.72 8.95
CA ILE A 78 12.53 7.33 7.68
C ILE A 78 13.12 8.71 7.97
N GLY A 79 14.42 8.88 7.72
CA GLY A 79 15.14 10.13 7.95
C GLY A 79 14.90 11.18 6.87
N ASP A 80 15.28 12.43 7.15
CA ASP A 80 14.98 13.56 6.27
C ASP A 80 15.68 13.50 4.90
N SER A 81 16.87 12.88 4.84
CA SER A 81 17.62 12.69 3.60
C SER A 81 16.88 11.86 2.56
N PHE A 82 16.00 10.94 3.00
CA PHE A 82 15.16 10.17 2.10
C PHE A 82 14.28 11.08 1.24
N TRP A 83 13.80 12.19 1.80
CA TRP A 83 12.91 13.13 1.13
C TRP A 83 13.63 14.16 0.25
N ALA A 84 14.96 14.17 0.26
CA ALA A 84 15.74 15.13 -0.50
C ALA A 84 15.75 14.80 -2.01
N SER A 85 15.69 13.52 -2.38
CA SER A 85 15.71 13.13 -3.80
C SER A 85 14.48 13.64 -4.56
N ASP A 86 14.67 14.10 -5.78
CA ASP A 86 13.60 14.46 -6.72
C ASP A 86 13.08 13.24 -7.50
N ARG A 87 13.80 12.11 -7.51
CA ARG A 87 13.47 10.94 -8.33
C ARG A 87 13.52 9.65 -7.53
N TYR A 88 12.55 8.79 -7.75
CA TYR A 88 12.46 7.51 -7.05
C TYR A 88 12.08 6.40 -8.01
N TYR A 89 12.64 5.21 -7.79
CA TYR A 89 11.94 3.99 -8.20
C TYR A 89 10.77 3.76 -7.26
N PHE A 90 9.67 3.25 -7.80
CA PHE A 90 8.48 2.97 -7.01
C PHE A 90 7.86 1.62 -7.32
N GLU A 91 7.15 1.11 -6.32
CA GLU A 91 6.20 0.01 -6.46
C GLU A 91 4.92 0.31 -5.67
N ALA A 92 3.76 0.12 -6.29
CA ALA A 92 2.47 0.28 -5.60
C ALA A 92 1.42 -0.71 -6.13
N VAL A 93 0.73 -1.39 -5.21
CA VAL A 93 -0.49 -2.13 -5.55
C VAL A 93 -1.68 -1.19 -5.38
N LEU A 94 -2.39 -0.92 -6.46
CA LEU A 94 -3.53 0.00 -6.49
C LEU A 94 -4.79 -0.68 -7.03
N ASN A 95 -5.93 -0.05 -6.75
CA ASN A 95 -7.22 -0.37 -7.33
C ASN A 95 -7.66 0.77 -8.26
N PRO A 96 -7.30 0.72 -9.56
CA PRO A 96 -7.67 1.74 -10.53
C PRO A 96 -9.19 1.78 -10.72
N VAL A 97 -9.80 2.92 -10.34
CA VAL A 97 -11.24 3.14 -10.46
C VAL A 97 -11.51 4.54 -10.98
N LYS A 98 -12.62 4.67 -11.71
CA LYS A 98 -13.18 5.95 -12.15
C LYS A 98 -14.57 6.14 -11.56
N ARG A 99 -14.93 7.37 -11.23
CA ARG A 99 -16.30 7.69 -10.81
C ARG A 99 -17.18 7.78 -12.04
N ASN A 100 -18.29 7.05 -12.04
CA ASN A 100 -19.29 7.16 -13.07
C ASN A 100 -20.13 8.44 -12.80
N PRO A 101 -20.20 9.40 -13.74
CA PRO A 101 -20.89 10.67 -13.51
C PRO A 101 -22.41 10.51 -13.39
N ALA A 102 -23.01 9.55 -14.09
CA ALA A 102 -24.45 9.32 -14.08
C ALA A 102 -24.94 8.67 -12.77
N THR A 103 -24.16 7.74 -12.22
CA THR A 103 -24.56 6.96 -11.03
C THR A 103 -23.84 7.39 -9.75
N GLY A 104 -22.78 8.19 -9.86
CA GLY A 104 -21.88 8.53 -8.77
C GLY A 104 -21.03 7.36 -8.24
N LYS A 105 -21.25 6.13 -8.73
CA LYS A 105 -20.58 4.91 -8.26
C LYS A 105 -19.18 4.78 -8.86
N ARG A 106 -18.29 4.11 -8.14
CA ARG A 106 -16.94 3.77 -8.64
C ARG A 106 -17.03 2.57 -9.57
N GLN A 107 -16.38 2.65 -10.72
CA GLN A 107 -16.26 1.57 -11.68
C GLN A 107 -14.78 1.25 -11.91
N PRO A 108 -14.40 -0.03 -12.01
CA PRO A 108 -13.03 -0.42 -12.28
C PRO A 108 -12.57 0.09 -13.64
N VAL A 109 -11.32 0.56 -13.71
CA VAL A 109 -10.61 0.72 -14.97
C VAL A 109 -10.11 -0.66 -15.40
N LYS A 110 -10.36 -1.03 -16.66
CA LYS A 110 -10.07 -2.36 -17.20
C LYS A 110 -9.16 -2.25 -18.43
N GLY A 111 -8.25 -3.22 -18.57
CA GLY A 111 -7.26 -3.26 -19.64
C GLY A 111 -5.96 -2.56 -19.27
N LEU A 112 -4.85 -3.03 -19.84
CA LEU A 112 -3.49 -2.58 -19.49
C LEU A 112 -3.25 -1.09 -19.79
N PHE A 113 -3.50 -0.65 -21.04
CA PHE A 113 -3.29 0.75 -21.41
C PHE A 113 -4.16 1.72 -20.59
N PRO A 114 -5.48 1.46 -20.38
CA PRO A 114 -6.29 2.32 -19.52
C PRO A 114 -5.79 2.41 -18.07
N VAL A 115 -5.28 1.33 -17.47
CA VAL A 115 -4.78 1.40 -16.07
C VAL A 115 -3.44 2.13 -15.97
N MET A 116 -2.57 2.01 -16.99
CA MET A 116 -1.34 2.80 -17.06
C MET A 116 -1.65 4.29 -17.20
N LYS A 117 -2.53 4.65 -18.14
CA LYS A 117 -3.01 6.03 -18.32
C LYS A 117 -3.62 6.58 -17.04
N TRP A 118 -4.45 5.78 -16.36
CA TRP A 118 -5.03 6.17 -15.06
C TRP A 118 -3.95 6.52 -14.03
N LEU A 119 -2.86 5.74 -13.92
CA LEU A 119 -1.78 6.05 -12.98
C LEU A 119 -1.10 7.38 -13.32
N VAL A 120 -0.75 7.57 -14.60
CA VAL A 120 -0.08 8.79 -15.07
C VAL A 120 -0.93 10.02 -14.77
N GLU A 121 -2.22 10.00 -15.11
CA GLU A 121 -3.14 11.11 -14.87
C GLU A 121 -3.30 11.40 -13.36
N ASN A 122 -3.45 10.37 -12.53
CA ASN A 122 -3.65 10.56 -11.08
C ASN A 122 -2.36 10.93 -10.34
N SER A 123 -1.19 10.60 -10.90
CA SER A 123 0.09 10.88 -10.24
C SER A 123 0.31 12.36 -9.97
N LEU A 124 -0.14 13.22 -10.90
CA LEU A 124 0.04 14.67 -10.80
C LEU A 124 -0.66 15.25 -9.55
N GLU A 125 -1.88 14.78 -9.25
CA GLU A 125 -2.60 15.17 -8.03
C GLU A 125 -1.92 14.67 -6.74
N TRP A 126 -1.07 13.66 -6.86
CA TRP A 126 -0.26 13.13 -5.77
C TRP A 126 1.10 13.81 -5.65
N GLY A 127 1.36 14.87 -6.41
CA GLY A 127 2.61 15.64 -6.34
C GLY A 127 3.81 14.97 -7.00
N PHE A 128 3.58 14.04 -7.92
CA PHE A 128 4.65 13.46 -8.74
C PHE A 128 4.19 13.18 -10.18
N SER A 129 5.13 13.00 -11.09
CA SER A 129 4.86 12.49 -12.43
C SER A 129 5.49 11.10 -12.56
N ALA A 130 4.67 10.10 -12.90
CA ALA A 130 5.17 8.77 -13.23
C ALA A 130 5.81 8.77 -14.63
N ASP A 131 7.02 8.25 -14.75
CA ASP A 131 7.74 8.17 -16.03
C ASP A 131 7.15 7.04 -16.89
N GLU A 132 6.42 7.43 -17.94
CA GLU A 132 5.76 6.53 -18.89
C GLU A 132 6.72 5.54 -19.56
N GLN A 133 7.99 5.89 -19.76
CA GLN A 133 8.97 5.01 -20.41
C GLN A 133 9.39 3.85 -19.52
N THR A 134 9.36 4.06 -18.19
CA THR A 134 9.73 3.03 -17.19
C THR A 134 8.52 2.36 -16.55
N LEU A 135 7.31 2.88 -16.81
CA LEU A 135 6.09 2.43 -16.17
C LEU A 135 5.69 1.03 -16.65
N GLN A 136 5.57 0.12 -15.69
CA GLN A 136 5.07 -1.22 -15.86
C GLN A 136 3.82 -1.42 -15.00
N ALA A 137 2.84 -2.14 -15.54
CA ALA A 137 1.62 -2.50 -14.84
C ALA A 137 1.34 -4.00 -14.99
N PHE A 138 1.05 -4.66 -13.87
CA PHE A 138 0.73 -6.09 -13.83
C PHE A 138 -0.66 -6.25 -13.23
N ILE A 139 -1.62 -6.67 -14.05
CA ILE A 139 -2.98 -6.99 -13.59
C ILE A 139 -2.90 -8.29 -12.79
N GLN A 140 -3.34 -8.24 -11.54
CA GLN A 140 -3.36 -9.38 -10.64
C GLN A 140 -4.80 -9.89 -10.48
N ASN A 141 -4.93 -11.08 -9.88
CA ASN A 141 -6.22 -11.61 -9.48
C ASN A 141 -6.93 -10.63 -8.55
N THR A 142 -8.22 -10.42 -8.81
CA THR A 142 -9.11 -9.62 -7.97
C THR A 142 -9.07 -10.12 -6.54
N LEU A 143 -8.98 -9.20 -5.58
CA LEU A 143 -9.14 -9.52 -4.18
C LEU A 143 -10.63 -9.54 -3.82
N THR A 144 -11.12 -10.69 -3.39
CA THR A 144 -12.47 -10.88 -2.88
C THR A 144 -12.44 -11.39 -1.44
N PHE A 145 -13.34 -10.88 -0.60
CA PHE A 145 -13.58 -11.39 0.75
C PHE A 145 -14.96 -10.95 1.25
N GLU A 146 -15.49 -11.67 2.23
CA GLU A 146 -16.73 -11.31 2.91
C GLU A 146 -16.45 -10.60 4.23
N LYS A 147 -17.21 -9.55 4.52
CA LYS A 147 -17.22 -8.91 5.85
C LYS A 147 -18.63 -8.49 6.23
N GLY A 148 -19.18 -9.13 7.25
CA GLY A 148 -20.52 -8.83 7.78
C GLY A 148 -21.63 -9.13 6.79
N GLY A 149 -21.57 -10.28 6.11
CA GLY A 149 -22.58 -10.68 5.11
C GLY A 149 -22.51 -9.93 3.78
N LYS A 150 -21.49 -9.08 3.58
CA LYS A 150 -21.27 -8.33 2.35
C LYS A 150 -19.97 -8.75 1.68
N GLU A 151 -20.05 -9.06 0.40
CA GLU A 151 -18.87 -9.31 -0.44
C GLU A 151 -18.20 -7.99 -0.83
N TYR A 152 -16.87 -7.97 -0.71
CA TYR A 152 -16.02 -6.90 -1.18
C TYR A 152 -15.15 -7.42 -2.31
N CYS A 153 -15.03 -6.63 -3.37
CA CYS A 153 -14.30 -7.00 -4.59
C CYS A 153 -13.43 -5.81 -5.04
N PHE A 154 -12.12 -6.03 -5.13
CA PHE A 154 -11.14 -5.01 -5.51
C PHE A 154 -10.26 -5.51 -6.65
N ASN A 155 -10.22 -4.73 -7.74
CA ASN A 155 -9.23 -4.96 -8.79
C ASN A 155 -7.83 -4.62 -8.25
N ARG A 156 -6.85 -5.42 -8.67
CA ARG A 156 -5.46 -5.28 -8.24
C ARG A 156 -4.56 -5.07 -9.44
N VAL A 157 -3.85 -3.95 -9.42
CA VAL A 157 -2.80 -3.68 -10.38
C VAL A 157 -1.54 -3.32 -9.61
N LEU A 158 -0.48 -4.09 -9.83
CA LEU A 158 0.85 -3.77 -9.37
C LEU A 158 1.50 -2.84 -10.37
N PHE A 159 1.85 -1.63 -9.95
CA PHE A 159 2.61 -0.68 -10.74
C PHE A 159 4.06 -0.65 -10.27
N ARG A 160 4.99 -0.57 -11.23
CA ARG A 160 6.43 -0.39 -11.01
C ARG A 160 6.97 0.61 -12.01
N GLY A 161 7.99 1.36 -11.65
CA GLY A 161 8.66 2.28 -12.57
C GLY A 161 9.47 3.31 -11.80
N SER A 162 9.73 4.43 -12.45
CA SER A 162 10.30 5.61 -11.80
C SER A 162 9.32 6.78 -11.82
N LEU A 163 9.50 7.69 -10.87
CA LEU A 163 8.73 8.92 -10.78
C LEU A 163 9.64 10.11 -10.50
N THR A 164 9.18 11.30 -10.86
CA THR A 164 9.80 12.58 -10.51
C THR A 164 8.84 13.37 -9.65
N VAL A 165 9.31 13.86 -8.50
CA VAL A 165 8.52 14.68 -7.59
C VAL A 165 8.28 16.05 -8.24
N THR A 166 7.01 16.44 -8.35
CA THR A 166 6.60 17.73 -8.91
C THR A 166 6.27 18.72 -7.80
N GLU A 167 5.64 18.24 -6.72
CA GLU A 167 5.27 19.06 -5.56
C GLU A 167 5.52 18.32 -4.25
N ARG A 168 6.42 18.84 -3.42
CA ARG A 168 6.92 18.17 -2.22
C ARG A 168 5.84 17.90 -1.16
N ALA A 169 4.94 18.87 -0.92
CA ALA A 169 3.92 18.73 0.11
C ALA A 169 2.80 17.74 -0.28
N PRO A 170 2.19 17.81 -1.48
CA PRO A 170 1.28 16.78 -1.97
C PRO A 170 1.94 15.40 -2.02
N PHE A 171 3.20 15.31 -2.48
CA PHE A 171 3.96 14.05 -2.50
C PHE A 171 4.07 13.42 -1.12
N ARG A 172 4.57 14.16 -0.12
CA ARG A 172 4.67 13.66 1.25
C ARG A 172 3.31 13.21 1.79
N SER A 173 2.27 14.02 1.58
CA SER A 173 0.89 13.66 1.98
C SER A 173 0.40 12.39 1.27
N ALA A 174 0.75 12.19 0.00
CA ALA A 174 0.37 11.01 -0.77
C ALA A 174 1.08 9.74 -0.27
N VAL A 175 2.37 9.82 0.04
CA VAL A 175 3.12 8.72 0.67
C VAL A 175 2.51 8.36 2.02
N GLU A 176 2.28 9.35 2.88
CA GLU A 176 1.77 9.14 4.25
C GLU A 176 0.34 8.61 4.29
N LYS A 177 -0.56 9.18 3.48
CA LYS A 177 -1.99 8.85 3.48
C LYS A 177 -2.34 7.70 2.52
N GLY A 178 -1.41 7.33 1.66
CA GLY A 178 -1.54 6.30 0.64
C GLY A 178 -2.32 6.75 -0.59
N LEU A 179 -2.11 6.03 -1.68
CA LEU A 179 -2.70 6.31 -2.99
C LEU A 179 -4.04 5.58 -3.19
N GLY A 180 -4.93 6.18 -3.99
CA GLY A 180 -6.13 5.52 -4.48
C GLY A 180 -7.09 4.98 -3.40
N HIS A 181 -7.78 3.88 -3.74
CA HIS A 181 -8.80 3.25 -2.89
C HIS A 181 -8.38 1.87 -2.39
N GLY A 182 -9.09 1.36 -1.36
CA GLY A 182 -8.82 0.02 -0.81
C GLY A 182 -7.68 -0.02 0.21
N LYS A 183 -7.20 1.13 0.70
CA LYS A 183 -6.00 1.27 1.56
C LYS A 183 -5.94 0.34 2.78
N ALA A 184 -7.09 0.03 3.35
CA ALA A 184 -7.18 -0.88 4.49
C ALA A 184 -6.82 -2.34 4.13
N PHE A 185 -6.81 -2.71 2.85
CA PHE A 185 -6.70 -4.09 2.36
C PHE A 185 -5.41 -4.33 1.56
N GLY A 186 -4.32 -3.64 1.92
CA GLY A 186 -3.00 -3.84 1.29
C GLY A 186 -2.79 -3.04 0.00
N PHE A 187 -3.57 -1.98 -0.21
CA PHE A 187 -3.44 -1.08 -1.36
C PHE A 187 -2.85 0.27 -0.94
N GLY A 188 -2.29 0.99 -1.92
CA GLY A 188 -1.99 2.41 -1.75
C GLY A 188 -0.70 2.72 -1.01
N LEU A 189 0.02 1.71 -0.50
CA LEU A 189 1.39 1.92 -0.03
C LEU A 189 2.29 2.20 -1.25
N LEU A 190 2.83 3.41 -1.33
CA LEU A 190 3.84 3.79 -2.31
C LEU A 190 5.22 3.41 -1.76
N GLN A 191 5.75 2.27 -2.19
CA GLN A 191 7.09 1.82 -1.85
C GLN A 191 8.08 2.59 -2.72
N LEU A 192 9.10 3.20 -2.12
CA LEU A 192 10.00 4.14 -2.79
C LEU A 192 11.46 3.81 -2.51
N SER A 193 12.31 4.01 -3.51
CA SER A 193 13.76 3.94 -3.40
C SER A 193 14.36 5.15 -4.11
N PRO A 194 15.10 6.04 -3.40
CA PRO A 194 15.71 7.22 -4.00
C PRO A 194 16.67 6.84 -5.13
N ILE A 195 16.58 7.54 -6.26
CA ILE A 195 17.59 7.51 -7.32
C ILE A 195 18.61 8.59 -6.98
N VAL A 196 19.89 8.20 -6.91
CA VAL A 196 21.03 9.08 -6.68
C VAL A 196 21.67 9.44 -8.02
#